data_AF-A0A4Y8SN43-F1
#
_entry.id   AF-A0A4Y8SN43-F1
#
_cell.length_a   1.000
_cell.length_b   1.000
_cell.length_c   1.000
_cell.angle_alpha   90.00
_cell.angle_beta   90.00
_cell.angle_gamma   90.00
#
_symmetry.space_group_name_H-M   'P 1'
#
loop_
_entity.id
_entity.type
_entity.pdbx_description
1 polymer ?
#
loop_
_entity_poly.entity_id
_entity_poly.type
_entity_poly.pdbx_seq_one_letter_code
_entity_poly.pdbx_strand_id
1 'polypeptide(L)'
;MVLTGFTQFNVPQITQDIVDKGVVLMFFRITGSNSGFFAMPYAEAGQTLALSSYGVGYVSVKSNFTASGLDFRVVIMAGTSLTTLGTTHPGLNLRNYSQVAAALHLSN
;
A
#
# COMPACT_ATOMS: atom_id res chain seq x y z
N MET A 1 11.45 13.45 19.31
CA MET A 1 10.88 14.04 18.07
C MET A 1 9.45 14.46 18.37
N VAL A 2 9.04 15.64 17.89
CA VAL A 2 7.68 16.17 18.05
C VAL A 2 7.03 16.24 16.67
N LEU A 3 5.82 15.72 16.53
CA LEU A 3 5.04 15.70 15.29
C LEU A 3 3.88 16.70 15.40
N THR A 4 3.83 17.65 14.48
CA THR A 4 2.75 18.63 14.31
C THR A 4 2.65 19.02 12.85
N GLY A 5 1.43 19.11 12.32
CA GLY A 5 1.25 19.45 10.91
C GLY A 5 1.86 18.36 10.01
N PHE A 6 2.78 18.74 9.12
CA PHE A 6 3.47 17.81 8.23
C PHE A 6 4.86 17.46 8.74
N THR A 7 5.22 16.19 8.66
CA THR A 7 6.54 15.72 9.03
C THR A 7 7.02 14.67 8.04
N GLN A 8 8.18 14.92 7.44
CA GLN A 8 8.77 14.04 6.43
C GLN A 8 9.81 13.12 7.05
N PHE A 9 9.78 11.86 6.65
CA PHE A 9 10.76 10.85 7.02
C PHE A 9 11.49 10.37 5.77
N ASN A 10 12.81 10.19 5.89
CA ASN A 10 13.62 9.60 4.84
C ASN A 10 13.46 8.07 4.86
N VAL A 11 13.07 7.50 3.73
CA VAL A 11 12.86 6.07 3.53
C VAL A 11 13.45 5.69 2.17
N PRO A 12 14.79 5.58 2.06
CA PRO A 12 15.50 5.40 0.78
C PRO A 12 15.10 4.14 0.02
N GLN A 13 14.46 3.18 0.69
CA GLN A 13 13.95 1.94 0.10
C GLN A 13 12.71 2.15 -0.79
N ILE A 14 12.05 3.31 -0.74
CA ILE A 14 10.95 3.63 -1.65
C ILE A 14 11.57 4.03 -2.99
N THR A 15 11.61 3.07 -3.93
CA THR A 15 12.08 3.30 -5.30
C THR A 15 10.93 3.76 -6.21
N GLN A 16 11.26 4.15 -7.45
CA GLN A 16 10.24 4.50 -8.44
C GLN A 16 9.25 3.35 -8.72
N ASP A 17 9.72 2.11 -8.76
CA ASP A 17 8.85 0.95 -8.99
C ASP A 17 7.85 0.72 -7.83
N ILE A 18 8.25 1.04 -6.59
CA ILE A 18 7.34 1.05 -5.44
C ILE A 18 6.28 2.14 -5.59
N VAL A 19 6.66 3.34 -6.04
CA VAL A 19 5.71 4.44 -6.26
C VAL A 19 4.70 4.09 -7.35
N ASP A 20 5.15 3.45 -8.42
CA ASP A 20 4.33 3.19 -9.60
C ASP A 20 3.41 1.98 -9.44
N LYS A 21 3.85 0.93 -8.74
CA LYS A 21 3.15 -0.37 -8.69
C LYS A 21 3.00 -0.94 -7.29
N GLY A 22 3.84 -0.50 -6.35
CA GLY A 22 3.88 -1.02 -5.00
C GLY A 22 2.83 -0.38 -4.09
N VAL A 23 2.92 -0.74 -2.81
CA VAL A 23 2.16 -0.06 -1.77
C VAL A 23 3.08 0.23 -0.59
N VAL A 24 2.88 1.40 0.01
CA VAL A 24 3.57 1.83 1.22
C VAL A 24 2.54 1.94 2.33
N LEU A 25 2.68 1.09 3.35
CA LEU A 25 1.87 1.14 4.56
C LEU A 25 2.71 1.71 5.69
N MET A 26 2.06 2.43 6.59
CA MET A 26 2.72 3.01 7.74
C MET A 26 1.95 2.69 9.00
N PHE A 27 2.71 2.38 10.05
CA PHE A 27 2.19 2.06 11.36
C PHE A 27 2.94 2.86 12.41
N PHE A 28 2.28 3.11 13.53
CA PHE A 28 2.90 3.80 14.65
C PHE A 28 2.59 3.10 15.97
N ARG A 29 3.38 3.39 17.00
CA ARG A 29 3.06 3.08 18.39
C ARG A 29 3.65 4.16 19.29
N ILE A 30 3.20 4.19 20.54
CA ILE A 30 3.86 4.99 21.57
C ILE A 30 5.19 4.34 21.94
N THR A 31 6.29 5.09 21.90
CA THR A 31 7.63 4.63 22.26
C THR A 31 7.62 4.09 23.69
N GLY A 32 8.17 2.89 23.89
CA GLY A 32 8.19 2.23 25.20
C GLY A 32 6.88 1.56 25.61
N SER A 33 5.82 1.64 24.80
CA SER A 33 4.60 0.87 25.02
C SER A 33 4.78 -0.60 24.61
N ASN A 34 4.16 -1.50 25.37
CA ASN A 34 4.01 -2.91 25.03
C ASN A 34 2.83 -3.17 24.08
N SER A 35 2.08 -2.12 23.70
CA SER A 35 1.01 -2.22 22.72
C SER A 35 1.55 -2.58 21.33
N GLY A 36 0.68 -3.20 20.52
CA GLY A 36 0.94 -3.40 19.11
C GLY A 36 1.11 -2.09 18.34
N PHE A 37 1.56 -2.22 17.09
CA PHE A 37 1.57 -1.11 16.13
C PHE A 37 0.16 -0.88 15.59
N PHE A 38 -0.27 0.38 15.58
CA PHE A 38 -1.54 0.82 15.02
C PHE A 38 -1.35 1.19 13.55
N ALA A 39 -2.28 0.75 12.70
CA ALA A 39 -2.27 1.11 11.29
C ALA A 39 -2.66 2.58 11.08
N MET A 40 -2.05 3.22 10.09
CA MET A 40 -2.43 4.56 9.65
C MET A 40 -3.34 4.46 8.42
N PRO A 41 -4.36 5.33 8.28
CA PRO A 41 -4.67 6.47 9.14
C PRO A 41 -5.31 6.07 10.48
N TYR A 42 -4.93 6.77 11.53
CA TYR A 42 -5.49 6.65 12.87
C TYR A 42 -6.33 7.87 13.19
N ALA A 43 -7.51 7.65 13.75
CA ALA A 43 -8.44 8.70 14.15
C ALA A 43 -9.15 8.29 15.43
N GLU A 44 -8.94 9.04 16.51
CA GLU A 44 -9.59 8.80 17.80
C GLU A 44 -9.82 10.12 18.53
N ALA A 45 -11.02 10.31 19.09
CA ALA A 45 -11.40 11.51 19.86
C ALA A 45 -11.04 12.86 19.16
N GLY A 46 -11.12 12.91 17.83
CA GLY A 46 -10.78 14.10 17.03
C GLY A 46 -9.29 14.29 16.74
N GLN A 47 -8.42 13.46 17.30
CA GLN A 47 -7.00 13.39 16.94
C GLN A 47 -6.81 12.51 15.71
N THR A 48 -6.05 12.99 14.73
CA THR A 48 -5.80 12.27 13.47
C THR A 48 -4.31 12.23 13.17
N LEU A 49 -3.83 11.05 12.80
CA LEU A 49 -2.46 10.79 12.34
C LEU A 49 -2.53 9.94 11.07
N ALA A 50 -2.06 10.50 9.95
CA ALA A 50 -2.20 9.86 8.64
C ALA A 50 -0.93 9.94 7.82
N LEU A 51 -0.70 8.91 7.00
CA LEU A 51 0.27 8.98 5.91
C LEU A 51 -0.33 9.91 4.85
N SER A 52 0.24 11.11 4.71
CA SER A 52 -0.31 12.12 3.80
C SER A 52 0.13 11.90 2.36
N SER A 53 1.39 11.53 2.15
CA SER A 53 1.95 11.25 0.84
C SER A 53 3.23 10.44 0.98
N TYR A 54 3.67 9.83 -0.12
CA TYR A 54 4.99 9.21 -0.23
C TYR A 54 5.52 9.42 -1.63
N GLY A 55 6.83 9.35 -1.77
CA GLY A 55 7.54 9.45 -3.05
C GLY A 55 8.89 8.77 -2.96
N VAL A 56 9.69 8.86 -4.02
CA VAL A 56 11.00 8.22 -4.05
C VAL A 56 11.85 8.71 -2.88
N GLY A 57 12.23 7.77 -2.02
CA GLY A 57 13.05 8.03 -0.84
C GLY A 57 12.34 8.66 0.36
N TYR A 58 11.02 8.90 0.35
CA TYR A 58 10.37 9.56 1.49
C TYR A 58 8.90 9.19 1.74
N VAL A 59 8.49 9.40 3.00
CA VAL A 59 7.08 9.44 3.41
C VAL A 59 6.80 10.74 4.16
N SER A 60 5.60 11.28 4.00
CA SER A 60 5.11 12.47 4.70
C SER A 60 3.91 12.11 5.56
N VAL A 61 4.00 12.41 6.84
CA VAL A 61 2.95 12.18 7.82
C VAL A 61 2.28 13.50 8.16
N LYS A 62 0.95 13.48 8.25
CA LYS A 62 0.15 14.59 8.74
C LYS A 62 -0.45 14.25 10.10
N SER A 63 -0.28 15.17 11.05
CA SER A 63 -0.90 15.15 12.37
C SER A 63 -1.67 16.44 12.62
N ASN A 64 -2.88 16.35 13.17
CA ASN A 64 -3.63 17.52 13.65
C ASN A 64 -3.38 17.83 15.14
N PHE A 65 -2.53 17.06 15.81
CA PHE A 65 -2.17 17.22 17.22
C PHE A 65 -0.66 17.17 17.41
N THR A 66 -0.20 17.70 18.54
CA THR A 66 1.20 17.61 18.96
C THR A 66 1.44 16.26 19.63
N ALA A 67 2.27 15.41 19.02
CA ALA A 67 2.67 14.13 19.58
C ALA A 67 4.18 14.08 19.79
N SER A 68 4.62 13.47 20.89
CA SER A 68 6.03 13.12 21.12
C SER A 68 6.14 11.66 21.56
N GLY A 69 7.28 11.04 21.30
CA GLY A 69 7.51 9.64 21.65
C GLY A 69 6.65 8.66 20.82
N LEU A 70 6.69 8.81 19.50
CA LEU A 70 6.08 7.84 18.57
C LEU A 70 7.19 7.08 17.84
N ASP A 71 7.07 5.75 17.82
CA ASP A 71 7.86 4.89 16.95
C ASP A 71 7.07 4.61 15.68
N PHE A 72 7.73 4.71 14.53
CA PHE A 72 7.12 4.44 13.24
C PHE A 72 7.71 3.19 12.58
N ARG A 73 6.85 2.45 11.89
CA ARG A 73 7.25 1.38 10.97
C ARG A 73 6.65 1.65 9.61
N VAL A 74 7.51 1.58 8.60
CA VAL A 74 7.12 1.67 7.20
C VAL A 74 7.25 0.28 6.60
N VAL A 75 6.17 -0.23 6.04
CA VAL A 75 6.11 -1.50 5.33
C VAL A 75 6.00 -1.18 3.84
N ILE A 76 6.97 -1.66 3.08
CA ILE A 76 7.04 -1.45 1.63
C ILE A 76 6.80 -2.79 0.98
N MET A 77 5.78 -2.86 0.12
CA MET A 77 5.51 -4.05 -0.68
C MET A 77 5.68 -3.69 -2.15
N ALA A 78 6.57 -4.42 -2.82
CA ALA A 78 6.78 -4.27 -4.24
C ALA A 78 5.54 -4.71 -5.01
N GLY A 79 5.18 -3.93 -6.03
CA GLY A 79 4.08 -4.27 -6.91
C GLY A 79 4.51 -5.35 -7.87
N THR A 80 3.80 -6.48 -7.87
CA THR A 80 3.87 -7.39 -9.01
C THR A 80 2.82 -6.94 -10.01
N SER A 81 3.22 -6.65 -11.25
CA SER A 81 2.24 -6.54 -12.33
C SER A 81 1.49 -7.87 -12.42
N LEU A 82 0.20 -7.88 -12.08
CA LEU A 82 -0.70 -8.98 -12.39
C LEU A 82 -1.03 -8.90 -13.89
N THR A 83 -0.03 -9.05 -14.76
CA THR A 83 -0.20 -8.97 -16.22
C THR A 83 -0.88 -10.21 -16.79
N THR A 84 -0.99 -11.27 -16.00
CA THR A 84 -1.73 -12.48 -16.36
C THR A 84 -2.70 -12.82 -15.25
N LEU A 85 -3.95 -12.36 -15.39
CA LEU A 85 -5.06 -13.09 -14.81
C LEU A 85 -5.07 -14.44 -15.54
N GLY A 86 -4.45 -15.45 -14.94
CA GLY A 86 -4.31 -16.79 -15.48
C GLY A 86 -5.65 -17.52 -15.51
N THR A 87 -6.61 -17.02 -16.28
CA THR A 87 -7.88 -17.71 -16.57
C THR A 87 -8.14 -17.67 -18.05
N THR A 88 -7.19 -18.16 -18.84
CA THR A 88 -7.55 -18.69 -20.15
C THR A 88 -6.65 -19.86 -20.44
N HIS A 89 -7.27 -21.03 -20.40
CA HIS A 89 -6.74 -22.36 -20.70
C HIS A 89 -5.50 -22.29 -21.63
N PRO A 90 -4.29 -22.68 -21.17
CA PRO A 90 -3.09 -22.63 -22.00
C PRO A 90 -3.29 -23.55 -23.22
N GLY A 91 -3.63 -22.96 -24.36
CA GLY A 91 -4.02 -23.67 -25.59
C GLY A 91 -5.29 -23.15 -26.27
N LEU A 92 -6.09 -22.29 -25.62
CA LEU A 92 -7.29 -21.73 -26.23
C LEU A 92 -6.98 -20.52 -27.12
N ASN A 93 -7.17 -20.65 -28.44
CA ASN A 93 -7.08 -19.51 -29.33
C ASN A 93 -8.38 -18.69 -29.27
N LEU A 94 -8.34 -17.58 -28.54
CA LEU A 94 -9.48 -16.66 -28.37
C LEU A 94 -9.99 -16.02 -29.68
N ARG A 95 -9.22 -16.11 -30.78
CA ARG A 95 -9.64 -15.60 -32.09
C ARG A 95 -10.43 -16.64 -32.90
N ASN A 96 -10.51 -17.89 -32.43
CA ASN A 96 -11.23 -18.95 -33.10
C ASN A 96 -12.54 -19.24 -32.36
N TYR A 97 -13.66 -18.82 -32.96
CA TYR A 97 -15.01 -18.98 -32.39
C TYR A 97 -15.33 -20.43 -32.00
N SER A 98 -14.93 -21.43 -32.79
CA SER A 98 -15.25 -22.83 -32.47
C SER A 98 -14.49 -23.34 -31.24
N GLN A 99 -13.25 -22.89 -31.04
CA GLN A 99 -12.49 -23.23 -29.85
C GLN A 99 -13.09 -22.57 -28.60
N VAL A 100 -13.47 -21.29 -28.71
CA VAL A 100 -14.11 -20.55 -27.61
C VAL A 100 -15.48 -21.16 -27.26
N ALA A 101 -16.30 -21.48 -28.26
CA ALA A 101 -17.60 -22.10 -28.05
C ALA A 101 -17.49 -23.48 -27.39
N ALA A 102 -16.51 -24.30 -27.79
CA ALA A 102 -16.25 -25.60 -27.16
C ALA A 102 -15.79 -25.46 -25.70
N ALA A 103 -14.87 -24.54 -25.40
CA ALA A 103 -14.36 -24.33 -24.04
C ALA A 103 -15.42 -23.75 -23.08
N LEU A 104 -16.41 -23.02 -23.62
CA LEU A 104 -17.49 -22.40 -22.85
C LEU A 104 -18.82 -23.17 -22.95
N HIS A 105 -18.82 -24.35 -23.59
CA HIS A 105 -20.02 -25.16 -23.85
C HIS A 105 -21.19 -24.36 -24.45
N LEU A 106 -20.89 -23.43 -25.36
CA LEU A 106 -21.92 -22.64 -26.04
C LEU A 106 -22.52 -23.49 -27.17
N SER A 107 -23.77 -23.92 -27.00
CA SER A 107 -24.60 -24.50 -28.05
C SER A 107 -25.52 -23.42 -28.64
N ASN A 108 -25.55 -23.29 -29.96
CA ASN A 108 -26.59 -22.53 -30.67
C ASN A 108 -27.94 -23.27 -30.59
#